data_AF-A0A5C8SLM8-F1
#
_entry.id   AF-A0A5C8SLM8-F1
#
_cell.length_a   1.000
_cell.length_b   1.000
_cell.length_c   1.000
_cell.angle_alpha   90.00
_cell.angle_beta   90.00
_cell.angle_gamma   90.00
#
_symmetry.space_group_name_H-M   'P 1'
#
loop_
_entity.id
_entity.type
_entity.pdbx_description
1 polymer ?
#
loop_
_entity_poly.entity_id
_entity_poly.type
_entity_poly.pdbx_seq_one_letter_code
_entity_poly.pdbx_strand_id
1 'polypeptide(L)'
;MSPFSTSLSSISPVFTANLAALALTVACAAIAPAAAAEPGFDGRWSVSATVEDGGCTGPYRYPIVIRAGVVDDDGGSGADASGRVGEDGRIVGSIKSGLASIAVEGQLRASAGSGRWTLAGPIACSGRWTASKAG
;
A
#
# COMPACT_ATOMS: atom_id res chain seq x y z
N MET A 1 61.13 42.11 58.85
CA MET A 1 60.33 41.74 60.02
C MET A 1 59.14 40.90 59.57
N SER A 2 59.10 39.62 59.95
CA SER A 2 57.86 38.85 60.16
C SER A 2 57.15 39.41 61.42
N PRO A 3 55.86 39.12 61.73
CA PRO A 3 55.44 37.75 62.09
C PRO A 3 53.99 37.33 61.74
N PHE A 4 53.76 36.01 61.76
CA PHE A 4 52.65 35.23 62.34
C PHE A 4 51.23 35.88 62.38
N SER A 5 50.12 35.19 62.10
CA SER A 5 49.76 33.91 62.73
C SER A 5 48.48 33.32 62.11
N THR A 6 48.41 32.00 62.22
CA THR A 6 47.41 31.02 61.79
C THR A 6 46.05 31.18 62.46
N SER A 7 44.96 30.81 61.78
CA SER A 7 43.86 30.08 62.43
C SER A 7 43.12 29.19 61.43
N LEU A 8 43.21 27.88 61.67
CA LEU A 8 42.38 26.83 61.08
C LEU A 8 41.13 26.63 61.94
N SER A 9 39.98 26.38 61.32
CA SER A 9 38.93 25.44 61.77
C SER A 9 37.69 25.64 60.91
N SER A 10 36.86 24.66 60.58
CA SER A 10 36.91 23.21 60.69
C SER A 10 35.64 22.72 59.98
N ILE A 11 35.80 21.80 59.03
CA ILE A 11 34.96 20.61 58.79
C ILE A 11 33.43 20.79 58.61
N SER A 12 33.01 20.48 57.37
CA SER A 12 31.72 20.13 56.73
C SER A 12 30.76 19.21 57.56
N PRO A 13 29.54 18.75 57.12
CA PRO A 13 29.04 18.64 55.73
C PRO A 13 27.49 18.66 55.47
N VAL A 14 27.17 18.43 54.18
CA VAL A 14 25.95 17.88 53.52
C VAL A 14 24.65 18.70 53.52
N PHE A 15 24.20 19.12 52.33
CA PHE A 15 22.90 18.68 51.79
C PHE A 15 22.96 18.75 50.25
N THR A 16 22.91 17.56 49.66
CA THR A 16 22.89 17.23 48.24
C THR A 16 21.64 17.79 47.54
N ALA A 17 21.80 18.47 46.41
CA ALA A 17 20.70 18.67 45.47
C ALA A 17 21.23 18.75 44.02
N ASN A 18 20.72 17.82 43.22
CA ASN A 18 21.02 17.55 41.82
C ASN A 18 20.81 18.77 40.91
N LEU A 19 21.78 19.03 40.02
CA LEU A 19 21.53 19.76 38.78
C LEU A 19 22.10 18.94 37.63
N ALA A 20 21.25 18.06 37.09
CA ALA A 20 21.48 17.32 35.87
C ALA A 20 21.63 18.30 34.71
N ALA A 21 22.79 18.26 34.03
CA ALA A 21 23.04 19.01 32.82
C ALA A 21 22.20 18.43 31.67
N LEU A 22 21.21 19.19 31.20
CA LEU A 22 20.39 18.83 30.05
C LEU A 22 21.17 19.14 28.76
N ALA A 23 21.69 18.11 28.10
CA ALA A 23 22.25 18.23 26.76
C ALA A 23 21.12 18.33 25.73
N LEU A 24 20.98 19.49 25.05
CA LEU A 24 20.09 19.64 23.90
C LEU A 24 20.73 18.95 22.68
N THR A 25 20.29 17.74 22.34
CA THR A 25 20.53 17.15 21.03
C THR A 25 19.49 17.69 20.05
N VAL A 26 19.92 18.59 19.16
CA VAL A 26 19.11 19.00 18.01
C VAL A 26 19.05 17.82 17.03
N ALA A 27 17.97 17.03 17.11
CA ALA A 27 17.66 16.03 16.11
C ALA A 27 17.23 16.75 14.82
N CYS A 28 18.11 16.77 13.83
CA CYS A 28 17.76 17.16 12.47
C CYS A 28 16.77 16.11 11.93
N ALA A 29 15.48 16.39 12.03
CA ALA A 29 14.45 15.59 11.38
C ALA A 29 14.63 15.77 9.88
N ALA A 30 15.26 14.80 9.23
CA ALA A 30 15.27 14.68 7.78
C ALA A 30 13.82 14.54 7.31
N ILE A 31 13.24 15.64 6.83
CA ILE A 31 11.98 15.63 6.11
C ILE A 31 12.30 14.97 4.76
N ALA A 32 12.17 13.64 4.70
CA ALA A 32 12.20 12.95 3.43
C ALA A 32 11.08 13.56 2.56
N PRO A 33 11.35 13.93 1.29
CA PRO A 33 10.27 14.29 0.41
C PRO A 33 9.38 13.06 0.30
N ALA A 34 8.15 13.16 0.82
CA ALA A 34 7.09 12.26 0.40
C ALA A 34 6.99 12.49 -1.10
N ALA A 35 7.59 11.60 -1.88
CA ALA A 35 7.31 11.52 -3.29
C ALA A 35 5.79 11.34 -3.35
N ALA A 36 5.08 12.40 -3.69
CA ALA A 36 3.74 12.31 -4.19
C ALA A 36 3.88 11.55 -5.51
N ALA A 37 3.98 10.22 -5.39
CA ALA A 37 3.63 9.36 -6.48
C ALA A 37 2.23 9.83 -6.86
N GLU A 38 2.06 10.29 -8.09
CA GLU A 38 0.76 10.20 -8.74
C GLU A 38 0.18 8.83 -8.38
N PRO A 39 -1.14 8.66 -8.14
CA PRO A 39 -1.72 7.35 -7.84
C PRO A 39 -1.59 6.45 -9.08
N GLY A 40 -0.36 6.04 -9.37
CA GLY A 40 0.05 5.17 -10.42
C GLY A 40 -0.32 3.78 -9.96
N PHE A 41 -1.52 3.36 -10.36
CA PHE A 41 -1.90 1.96 -10.32
C PHE A 41 -0.99 1.12 -11.22
N ASP A 42 -0.14 1.75 -12.03
CA ASP A 42 0.87 1.13 -12.85
C ASP A 42 1.78 0.17 -12.08
N GLY A 43 2.03 -0.99 -12.69
CA GLY A 43 2.81 -2.07 -12.10
C GLY A 43 2.14 -3.43 -12.27
N ARG A 44 2.79 -4.46 -11.73
CA ARG A 44 2.29 -5.84 -11.72
C ARG A 44 1.31 -6.03 -10.58
N TRP A 45 0.21 -6.73 -10.85
CA TRP A 45 -0.81 -7.06 -9.86
C TRP A 45 -1.14 -8.54 -9.92
N SER A 46 -1.47 -9.11 -8.79
CA SER A 46 -2.09 -10.43 -8.69
C SER A 46 -3.57 -10.25 -8.38
N VAL A 47 -4.43 -10.66 -9.30
CA VAL A 47 -5.89 -10.65 -9.14
C VAL A 47 -6.36 -12.05 -8.77
N SER A 48 -7.22 -12.16 -7.77
CA SER A 48 -7.91 -13.39 -7.39
C SER A 48 -9.41 -13.21 -7.54
N ALA A 49 -10.05 -14.00 -8.40
CA ALA A 49 -11.48 -14.01 -8.63
C ALA A 49 -12.11 -15.24 -7.94
N THR A 50 -12.92 -14.99 -6.93
CA THR A 50 -13.70 -16.00 -6.22
C THR A 50 -15.10 -16.06 -6.80
N VAL A 51 -15.57 -17.26 -7.13
CA VAL A 51 -16.97 -17.50 -7.53
C VAL A 51 -17.82 -17.55 -6.27
N GLU A 52 -18.89 -16.75 -6.23
CA GLU A 52 -19.88 -16.79 -5.13
C GLU A 52 -21.18 -17.44 -5.58
N ASP A 53 -21.55 -17.33 -6.87
CA ASP A 53 -22.81 -17.84 -7.40
C ASP A 53 -22.66 -18.35 -8.85
N GLY A 54 -23.47 -19.34 -9.23
CA GLY A 54 -23.54 -19.89 -10.58
C GLY A 54 -22.76 -21.18 -10.81
N GLY A 55 -22.57 -21.54 -12.09
CA GLY A 55 -22.06 -22.86 -12.50
C GLY A 55 -20.54 -22.98 -12.64
N CYS A 56 -19.78 -22.02 -12.13
CA CYS A 56 -18.32 -21.97 -12.28
C CYS A 56 -17.60 -22.52 -11.05
N THR A 57 -16.51 -23.25 -11.25
CA THR A 57 -15.64 -23.70 -10.16
C THR A 57 -14.40 -22.82 -10.08
N GLY A 58 -14.37 -21.90 -9.10
CA GLY A 58 -13.19 -21.09 -8.76
C GLY A 58 -12.51 -21.54 -7.47
N PRO A 59 -11.58 -20.73 -6.91
CA PRO A 59 -11.18 -19.40 -7.35
C PRO A 59 -10.12 -19.41 -8.48
N TYR A 60 -10.10 -18.37 -9.29
CA TYR A 60 -9.12 -18.15 -10.36
C TYR A 60 -8.12 -17.07 -9.96
N ARG A 61 -6.84 -17.22 -10.31
CA ARG A 61 -5.80 -16.22 -10.05
C ARG A 61 -5.08 -15.85 -11.35
N TYR A 62 -5.03 -14.56 -11.65
CA TYR A 62 -4.42 -14.03 -12.87
C TYR A 62 -3.47 -12.87 -12.56
N PRO A 63 -2.22 -12.91 -13.04
CA PRO A 63 -1.36 -11.75 -13.03
C PRO A 63 -1.80 -10.76 -14.13
N ILE A 64 -1.91 -9.49 -13.78
CA ILE A 64 -2.15 -8.40 -14.74
C ILE A 64 -1.05 -7.35 -14.61
N VAL A 65 -0.83 -6.58 -15.66
CA VAL A 65 0.04 -5.40 -15.63
C VAL A 65 -0.80 -4.18 -15.97
N ILE A 66 -0.72 -3.16 -15.13
CA ILE A 66 -1.34 -1.86 -15.43
C ILE A 66 -0.25 -0.94 -16.00
N ARG A 67 -0.52 -0.32 -17.15
CA ARG A 67 0.39 0.64 -17.81
C ARG A 67 -0.42 1.88 -18.22
N ALA A 68 -0.07 3.05 -17.69
CA ALA A 68 -0.81 4.30 -17.90
C ALA A 68 -2.33 4.14 -17.66
N GLY A 69 -2.71 3.38 -16.61
CA GLY A 69 -4.12 3.12 -16.28
C GLY A 69 -4.87 2.13 -17.19
N VAL A 70 -4.19 1.54 -18.18
CA VAL A 70 -4.70 0.46 -19.02
C VAL A 70 -4.32 -0.89 -18.42
N VAL A 71 -5.30 -1.76 -18.24
CA VAL A 71 -5.11 -3.13 -17.77
C VAL A 71 -4.71 -4.01 -18.96
N ASP A 72 -3.56 -4.66 -18.88
CA ASP A 72 -3.03 -5.56 -19.91
C ASP A 72 -2.73 -6.94 -19.29
N ASP A 73 -3.05 -8.00 -20.02
CA ASP A 73 -2.75 -9.38 -19.61
C ASP A 73 -1.27 -9.67 -19.84
N ASP A 74 -0.51 -9.90 -18.76
CA ASP A 74 0.93 -10.25 -18.81
C ASP A 74 1.21 -11.60 -19.51
N GLY A 75 0.15 -12.34 -19.88
CA GLY A 75 0.22 -13.71 -20.38
C GLY A 75 -0.33 -13.95 -21.79
N GLY A 76 -0.76 -12.92 -22.53
CA GLY A 76 -1.20 -13.10 -23.93
C GLY A 76 -2.38 -14.07 -24.11
N SER A 77 -3.32 -14.08 -23.17
CA SER A 77 -4.47 -14.99 -23.10
C SER A 77 -5.49 -14.83 -24.24
N GLY A 78 -5.30 -13.87 -25.14
CA GLY A 78 -6.21 -13.60 -26.27
C GLY A 78 -7.60 -13.13 -25.83
N ALA A 79 -7.76 -12.79 -24.55
CA ALA A 79 -8.97 -12.21 -24.03
C ALA A 79 -8.97 -10.72 -24.36
N ASP A 80 -10.04 -10.21 -24.97
CA ASP A 80 -10.24 -8.78 -25.18
C ASP A 80 -10.55 -8.12 -23.83
N ALA A 81 -9.54 -8.05 -22.96
CA ALA A 81 -9.61 -7.38 -21.67
C ALA A 81 -9.55 -5.88 -21.93
N SER A 82 -10.69 -5.22 -21.78
CA SER A 82 -10.82 -3.77 -21.85
C SER A 82 -11.15 -3.27 -20.46
N GLY A 83 -10.18 -2.66 -19.78
CA GLY A 83 -10.36 -2.12 -18.43
C GLY A 83 -9.70 -0.77 -18.31
N ARG A 84 -10.38 0.18 -17.67
CA ARG A 84 -9.80 1.49 -17.32
C ARG A 84 -9.85 1.67 -15.82
N VAL A 85 -8.75 2.19 -15.28
CA VAL A 85 -8.70 2.68 -13.90
C VAL A 85 -8.82 4.20 -13.95
N GLY A 86 -9.86 4.74 -13.33
CA GLY A 86 -9.99 6.19 -13.15
C GLY A 86 -8.94 6.73 -12.19
N GLU A 87 -8.71 8.05 -12.20
CA GLU A 87 -7.83 8.73 -11.23
C GLU A 87 -8.30 8.53 -9.78
N ASP A 88 -9.60 8.33 -9.58
CA ASP A 88 -10.21 7.98 -8.30
C ASP A 88 -9.95 6.52 -7.87
N GLY A 89 -9.34 5.72 -8.74
CA GLY A 89 -9.10 4.28 -8.57
C GLY A 89 -10.29 3.39 -8.93
N ARG A 90 -11.39 3.93 -9.45
CA ARG A 90 -12.52 3.12 -9.91
C ARG A 90 -12.10 2.29 -11.11
N ILE A 91 -12.33 0.98 -11.03
CA ILE A 91 -12.14 0.05 -12.14
C ILE A 91 -13.49 -0.27 -12.73
N VAL A 92 -13.59 -0.12 -14.04
CA VAL A 92 -14.62 -0.75 -14.85
C VAL A 92 -13.94 -1.40 -16.03
N GLY A 93 -14.29 -2.66 -16.27
CA GLY A 93 -13.78 -3.39 -17.41
C GLY A 93 -14.69 -4.51 -17.87
N SER A 94 -14.40 -5.02 -19.06
CA SER A 94 -15.03 -6.20 -19.61
C SER A 94 -14.01 -7.08 -20.29
N ILE A 95 -14.19 -8.39 -20.17
CA ILE A 95 -13.38 -9.42 -20.81
C ILE A 95 -14.30 -10.24 -21.69
N LYS A 96 -14.05 -10.26 -23.00
CA LYS A 96 -14.83 -11.06 -23.94
C LYS A 96 -14.02 -12.28 -24.37
N SER A 97 -14.69 -13.43 -24.44
CA SER A 97 -14.13 -14.68 -24.93
C SER A 97 -15.22 -15.48 -25.65
N GLY A 98 -15.20 -15.46 -26.99
CA GLY A 98 -16.24 -16.09 -27.81
C GLY A 98 -17.65 -15.54 -27.51
N LEU A 99 -18.55 -16.40 -27.04
CA LEU A 99 -19.92 -16.04 -26.65
C LEU A 99 -20.05 -15.57 -25.19
N ALA A 100 -18.96 -15.62 -24.42
CA ALA A 100 -18.94 -15.25 -23.03
C ALA A 100 -18.40 -13.82 -22.83
N SER A 101 -19.02 -13.08 -21.90
CA SER A 101 -18.62 -11.73 -21.54
C SER A 101 -18.57 -11.60 -20.02
N ILE A 102 -17.41 -11.24 -19.48
CA ILE A 102 -17.20 -10.97 -18.06
C ILE A 102 -17.21 -9.46 -17.86
N ALA A 103 -18.16 -8.95 -17.08
CA ALA A 103 -18.11 -7.58 -16.56
C ALA A 103 -17.32 -7.56 -15.25
N VAL A 104 -16.46 -6.56 -15.07
CA VAL A 104 -15.62 -6.38 -13.88
C VAL A 104 -15.77 -4.95 -13.38
N GLU A 105 -16.07 -4.79 -12.10
CA GLU A 105 -16.15 -3.48 -11.47
C GLU A 105 -15.51 -3.51 -10.09
N GLY A 106 -14.91 -2.40 -9.67
CA GLY A 106 -14.43 -2.26 -8.30
C GLY A 106 -13.58 -1.03 -8.08
N GLN A 107 -12.69 -1.14 -7.11
CA GLN A 107 -11.89 -0.02 -6.62
C GLN A 107 -10.46 -0.49 -6.33
N LEU A 108 -9.48 0.21 -6.90
CA LEU A 108 -8.09 0.14 -6.48
C LEU A 108 -7.76 1.22 -5.46
N ARG A 109 -6.78 0.88 -4.63
CA ARG A 109 -6.04 1.74 -3.71
C ARG A 109 -4.55 1.55 -4.01
N ALA A 110 -3.68 2.25 -3.27
CA ALA A 110 -2.24 2.31 -3.54
C ALA A 110 -1.56 0.95 -3.86
N SER A 111 -1.93 -0.12 -3.15
CA SER A 111 -1.35 -1.46 -3.33
C SER A 111 -2.35 -2.62 -3.27
N ALA A 112 -3.64 -2.33 -3.17
CA ALA A 112 -4.69 -3.32 -3.03
C ALA A 112 -5.96 -2.90 -3.77
N GLY A 113 -6.78 -3.86 -4.15
CA GLY A 113 -8.04 -3.62 -4.84
C GLY A 113 -9.07 -4.69 -4.54
N SER A 114 -10.34 -4.35 -4.75
CA SER A 114 -11.41 -5.33 -4.69
C SER A 114 -12.64 -4.89 -5.46
N GLY A 115 -13.49 -5.85 -5.79
CA GLY A 115 -14.73 -5.57 -6.47
C GLY A 115 -15.56 -6.81 -6.76
N ARG A 116 -16.39 -6.71 -7.80
CA ARG A 116 -17.27 -7.75 -8.30
C ARG A 116 -17.00 -8.05 -9.75
N TRP A 117 -17.32 -9.27 -10.13
CA TRP A 117 -17.32 -9.69 -11.52
C TRP A 117 -18.55 -10.52 -11.83
N THR A 118 -18.98 -10.51 -13.08
CA THR A 118 -20.14 -11.27 -13.55
C THR A 118 -19.88 -11.78 -14.96
N LEU A 119 -19.93 -13.10 -15.13
CA LEU A 119 -19.86 -13.79 -16.41
C LEU A 119 -21.29 -13.98 -16.96
N ALA A 120 -21.55 -13.37 -18.10
CA ALA A 120 -22.72 -13.65 -18.93
C ALA A 120 -22.32 -14.58 -20.09
N GLY A 121 -23.10 -15.64 -20.33
CA GLY A 121 -22.81 -16.62 -21.38
C GLY A 121 -23.62 -17.90 -21.21
N PRO A 122 -23.19 -19.01 -21.86
CA PRO A 122 -23.85 -20.32 -21.74
C PRO A 122 -23.88 -20.86 -20.32
N ILE A 123 -22.86 -20.52 -19.52
CA ILE A 123 -22.79 -20.77 -18.08
C ILE A 123 -22.62 -19.40 -17.43
N ALA A 124 -23.62 -18.98 -16.67
CA ALA A 124 -23.56 -17.74 -15.91
C ALA A 124 -22.93 -18.00 -14.54
N CYS A 125 -22.05 -17.09 -14.11
CA CYS A 125 -21.54 -17.08 -12.75
C CYS A 125 -21.10 -15.69 -12.34
N SER A 126 -21.03 -15.47 -11.04
CA SER A 126 -20.64 -14.18 -10.48
C SER A 126 -19.85 -14.37 -9.21
N GLY A 127 -19.19 -13.30 -8.80
CA GLY A 127 -18.55 -13.28 -7.50
C GLY A 127 -17.72 -12.04 -7.27
N ARG A 128 -16.65 -12.22 -6.52
CA ARG A 128 -15.82 -11.14 -6.00
C ARG A 128 -14.41 -11.29 -6.53
N TRP A 129 -13.73 -10.17 -6.69
CA TRP A 129 -12.30 -10.18 -6.95
C TRP A 129 -11.56 -9.35 -5.91
N THR A 130 -10.32 -9.74 -5.67
CA THR A 130 -9.33 -8.98 -4.91
C THR A 130 -8.07 -8.84 -5.74
N ALA A 131 -7.35 -7.75 -5.55
CA ALA A 131 -6.08 -7.51 -6.22
C ALA A 131 -5.04 -7.03 -5.21
N SER A 132 -3.80 -7.46 -5.40
CA SER A 132 -2.65 -7.00 -4.63
C SER A 132 -1.52 -6.65 -5.58
N LYS A 133 -0.90 -5.48 -5.39
CA LYS A 133 0.25 -5.06 -6.19
C LYS A 133 1.44 -5.94 -5.82
N ALA A 134 2.15 -6.46 -6.82
CA ALA A 134 3.42 -7.12 -6.62
C ALA A 134 4.45 -6.01 -6.29
N GLY A 135 5.11 -6.14 -5.14
CA GLY A 135 6.16 -5.23 -4.69
C GLY A 135 7.45 -5.38 -5.47
#